data_AF-A0A3D4DXY1-F1
#
_entry.id   AF-A0A3D4DXY1-F1
#
_cell.length_a   1.000
_cell.length_b   1.000
_cell.length_c   1.000
_cell.angle_alpha   90.00
_cell.angle_beta   90.00
_cell.angle_gamma   90.00
#
_symmetry.space_group_name_H-M   'P 1'
#
loop_
_entity.id
_entity.type
_entity.pdbx_description
1 polymer ?
#
loop_
_entity_poly.entity_id
_entity_poly.type
_entity_poly.pdbx_seq_one_letter_code
_entity_poly.pdbx_strand_id
1 'polypeptide(L)'
;SRQIIEIEREALAALAWGLDACGDSFAIHGFSSLRRDRVYLHEAKRFDEPMSRTVEARIAALKPGFYTRLGAAIRHASAGLVAQSSHRRLLIVITDGKPNDLDHYEGRHGIEDSRRAVLEARRAGHSVFGITVDREAKAWFARIFGQGGFAVVREPDRLAQALPRIYAQIVGYG
;
A
#
# COMPACT_ATOMS: atom_id res chain seq x y z
N SER A 1 13.60 -2.03 20.85
CA SER A 1 13.30 -1.56 19.48
C SER A 1 11.88 -1.99 19.16
N ARG A 2 10.96 -1.05 18.85
CA ARG A 2 9.66 -1.42 18.27
C ARG A 2 9.88 -2.13 16.93
N GLN A 3 9.02 -3.07 16.58
CA GLN A 3 9.11 -3.69 15.26
C GLN A 3 8.54 -2.71 14.23
N ILE A 4 9.17 -2.59 13.05
CA ILE A 4 8.73 -1.69 11.96
C ILE A 4 7.23 -1.91 11.65
N ILE A 5 6.78 -3.17 11.67
CA ILE A 5 5.38 -3.52 11.44
C ILE A 5 4.40 -2.93 12.45
N GLU A 6 4.80 -2.76 13.72
CA GLU A 6 3.93 -2.12 14.72
C GLU A 6 3.73 -0.65 14.38
N ILE A 7 4.81 0.03 13.97
CA ILE A 7 4.77 1.43 13.56
C ILE A 7 3.94 1.61 12.28
N GLU A 8 4.08 0.70 11.32
CA GLU A 8 3.27 0.71 10.09
C GLU A 8 1.78 0.52 10.37
N ARG A 9 1.42 -0.42 11.26
CA ARG A 9 0.03 -0.65 11.66
C ARG A 9 -0.56 0.55 12.40
N GLU A 10 0.18 1.16 13.32
CA GLU A 10 -0.24 2.38 14.02
C GLU A 10 -0.44 3.54 13.06
N ALA A 11 0.50 3.74 12.14
CA ALA A 11 0.42 4.78 11.12
C ALA A 11 -0.77 4.57 10.17
N LEU A 12 -1.01 3.33 9.74
CA LEU A 12 -2.15 2.95 8.91
C LEU A 12 -3.48 3.16 9.64
N ALA A 13 -3.57 2.77 10.91
CA ALA A 13 -4.77 2.98 11.72
C ALA A 13 -5.07 4.48 11.91
N ALA A 14 -4.05 5.29 12.18
CA ALA A 14 -4.21 6.74 12.31
C ALA A 14 -4.69 7.38 11.01
N LEU A 15 -4.11 6.99 9.86
CA LEU A 15 -4.58 7.44 8.56
C LEU A 15 -6.03 7.00 8.30
N ALA A 16 -6.36 5.74 8.59
CA ALA A 16 -7.70 5.19 8.37
C ALA A 16 -8.77 5.94 9.18
N TRP A 17 -8.49 6.27 10.44
CA TRP A 17 -9.39 7.11 11.24
C TRP A 17 -9.54 8.53 10.67
N GLY A 18 -8.45 9.12 10.15
CA GLY A 18 -8.52 10.41 9.47
C GLY A 18 -9.41 10.38 8.23
N LEU A 19 -9.27 9.35 7.38
CA LEU A 19 -10.10 9.16 6.19
C LEU A 19 -11.59 9.01 6.54
N ASP A 20 -11.88 8.18 7.55
CA ASP A 20 -13.25 7.94 8.02
C ASP A 20 -13.89 9.23 8.56
N ALA A 21 -13.14 10.01 9.35
CA ALA A 21 -13.58 11.31 9.85
C ALA A 21 -13.82 12.35 8.75
N CYS A 22 -13.09 12.27 7.63
CA CYS A 22 -13.31 13.10 6.45
C CYS A 22 -14.47 12.62 5.55
N GLY A 23 -15.04 11.44 5.83
CA GLY A 23 -16.10 10.84 5.01
C GLY A 23 -15.59 10.18 3.72
N ASP A 24 -14.29 9.91 3.62
CA ASP A 24 -13.71 9.19 2.48
C ASP A 24 -14.19 7.73 2.49
N SER A 25 -14.54 7.20 1.31
CA SER A 25 -14.80 5.76 1.13
C SER A 25 -13.50 5.05 0.78
N PHE A 26 -13.09 4.11 1.63
CA PHE A 26 -11.83 3.38 1.48
C PHE A 26 -11.92 1.94 1.97
N ALA A 27 -11.08 1.07 1.40
CA ALA A 27 -10.85 -0.28 1.86
C ALA A 27 -9.37 -0.47 2.23
N ILE A 28 -9.09 -1.40 3.14
CA ILE A 28 -7.73 -1.73 3.58
C ILE A 28 -7.48 -3.21 3.39
N HIS A 29 -6.40 -3.53 2.68
CA HIS A 29 -5.96 -4.89 2.46
C HIS A 29 -4.50 -5.04 2.91
N GLY A 30 -4.25 -5.98 3.80
CA GLY A 30 -2.92 -6.55 3.95
C GLY A 30 -2.67 -7.56 2.84
N PHE A 31 -1.43 -7.66 2.39
CA PHE A 31 -1.03 -8.71 1.45
C PHE A 31 0.23 -9.39 1.97
N SER A 32 0.31 -10.69 1.73
CA SER A 32 1.47 -11.52 2.04
C SER A 32 1.54 -12.63 1.00
N SER A 33 2.72 -13.15 0.69
CA SER A 33 2.84 -14.41 -0.05
C SER A 33 3.32 -15.48 0.91
N LEU A 34 3.07 -16.75 0.58
CA LEU A 34 3.79 -17.86 1.19
C LEU A 34 4.22 -18.77 0.05
N ARG A 35 5.49 -18.68 -0.36
CA ARG A 35 6.06 -19.37 -1.53
C ARG A 35 5.44 -18.94 -2.88
N ARG A 36 5.93 -19.54 -3.97
CA ARG A 36 5.74 -19.10 -5.38
C ARG A 36 4.29 -19.11 -5.90
N ASP A 37 3.36 -19.76 -5.20
CA ASP A 37 2.09 -20.16 -5.83
C ASP A 37 0.85 -19.46 -5.26
N ARG A 38 0.96 -18.73 -4.14
CA ARG A 38 -0.22 -18.14 -3.48
C ARG A 38 0.05 -16.78 -2.87
N VAL A 39 -0.73 -15.80 -3.32
CA VAL A 39 -0.88 -14.47 -2.70
C VAL A 39 -2.05 -14.54 -1.73
N TYR A 40 -1.79 -14.22 -0.47
CA TYR A 40 -2.79 -14.09 0.57
C TYR A 40 -3.14 -12.62 0.74
N LEU A 41 -4.40 -12.30 0.46
CA LEU A 41 -4.98 -10.99 0.72
C LEU A 41 -5.80 -11.09 2.00
N HIS A 42 -5.48 -10.22 2.96
CA HIS A 42 -6.24 -10.04 4.18
C HIS A 42 -7.01 -8.73 4.06
N GLU A 43 -8.32 -8.83 3.87
CA GLU A 43 -9.21 -7.67 3.98
C GLU A 43 -9.31 -7.25 5.46
N ALA A 44 -8.80 -6.07 5.79
CA ALA A 44 -8.91 -5.49 7.12
C ALA A 44 -10.17 -4.62 7.23
N LYS A 45 -10.58 -3.98 6.12
CA LYS A 45 -11.75 -3.11 6.03
C LYS A 45 -12.31 -3.10 4.60
N ARG A 46 -13.63 -3.17 4.44
CA ARG A 46 -14.32 -2.93 3.16
C ARG A 46 -14.69 -1.47 2.94
N PHE A 47 -15.03 -1.11 1.70
CA PHE A 47 -15.53 0.22 1.35
C PHE A 47 -16.85 0.57 2.08
N ASP A 48 -17.72 -0.41 2.29
CA ASP A 48 -19.04 -0.26 2.94
C ASP A 48 -19.00 -0.44 4.47
N GLU A 49 -17.82 -0.71 5.02
CA GLU A 49 -17.63 -0.94 6.45
C GLU A 49 -17.05 0.32 7.10
N PRO A 50 -17.71 0.95 8.10
CA PRO A 50 -17.15 2.10 8.81
C PRO A 50 -15.95 1.69 9.67
N MET A 51 -15.08 2.65 10.01
CA MET A 51 -14.05 2.39 11.02
C MET A 51 -14.68 2.01 12.36
N SER A 52 -14.04 1.05 13.03
CA SER A 52 -14.46 0.53 14.33
C SER A 52 -13.28 -0.11 15.04
N ARG A 53 -13.44 -0.42 16.33
CA ARG A 53 -12.45 -1.19 17.10
C ARG A 53 -12.17 -2.56 16.47
N THR A 54 -13.16 -3.15 15.79
CA THR A 54 -12.98 -4.43 15.08
C THR A 54 -12.06 -4.27 13.88
N VAL A 55 -12.23 -3.20 13.08
CA VAL A 55 -11.35 -2.88 11.96
C VAL A 55 -9.94 -2.57 12.46
N GLU A 56 -9.83 -1.79 13.53
CA GLU A 56 -8.54 -1.47 14.17
C GLU A 56 -7.81 -2.74 14.64
N ALA A 57 -8.53 -3.69 15.25
CA ALA A 57 -7.97 -4.98 15.64
C ALA A 57 -7.48 -5.81 14.43
N ARG A 58 -8.20 -5.78 13.29
CA ARG A 58 -7.76 -6.43 12.05
C ARG A 58 -6.50 -5.78 11.48
N ILE A 59 -6.41 -4.45 11.50
CA ILE A 59 -5.20 -3.71 11.11
C ILE A 59 -4.04 -4.12 12.04
N ALA A 60 -4.26 -4.14 13.36
CA ALA A 60 -3.26 -4.54 14.34
C ALA A 60 -2.79 -6.00 14.17
N ALA A 61 -3.61 -6.86 13.57
CA ALA A 61 -3.31 -8.26 13.30
C ALA A 61 -2.55 -8.50 11.97
N LEU A 62 -2.36 -7.49 11.12
CA LEU A 62 -1.71 -7.62 9.81
C LEU A 62 -0.27 -8.09 9.91
N LYS A 63 0.01 -9.36 9.62
CA LYS A 63 1.35 -9.93 9.78
C LYS A 63 2.30 -9.54 8.64
N PRO A 64 3.61 -9.40 8.92
CA PRO A 64 4.62 -9.38 7.87
C PRO A 64 4.51 -10.68 7.06
N GLY A 65 4.39 -10.56 5.75
CA GLY A 65 4.46 -11.68 4.81
C GLY A 65 5.85 -11.77 4.21
N PHE A 66 6.34 -12.97 3.95
CA PHE A 66 7.55 -13.17 3.15
C PHE A 66 7.16 -13.36 1.69
N TYR A 67 7.90 -12.77 0.77
CA TYR A 67 7.60 -12.70 -0.66
C TYR A 67 6.39 -11.83 -0.97
N THR A 68 6.50 -11.00 -2.02
CA THR A 68 5.41 -10.11 -2.41
C THR A 68 5.24 -10.08 -3.92
N ARG A 69 4.25 -10.79 -4.45
CA ARG A 69 3.73 -10.48 -5.79
C ARG A 69 2.88 -9.22 -5.72
N LEU A 70 3.57 -8.08 -5.59
CA LEU A 70 2.94 -6.76 -5.47
C LEU A 70 2.00 -6.48 -6.65
N GLY A 71 2.35 -6.93 -7.86
CA GLY A 71 1.49 -6.81 -9.03
C GLY A 71 0.11 -7.45 -8.84
N ALA A 72 0.02 -8.62 -8.23
CA ALA A 72 -1.26 -9.29 -7.96
C ALA A 72 -2.10 -8.53 -6.92
N ALA A 73 -1.47 -8.02 -5.85
CA ALA A 73 -2.15 -7.20 -4.86
C ALA A 73 -2.70 -5.90 -5.46
N ILE A 74 -1.92 -5.23 -6.32
CA ILE A 74 -2.34 -4.03 -7.04
C ILE A 74 -3.54 -4.33 -7.95
N ARG A 75 -3.51 -5.41 -8.72
CA ARG A 75 -4.64 -5.80 -9.59
C ARG A 75 -5.90 -6.07 -8.78
N HIS A 76 -5.79 -6.77 -7.65
CA HIS A 76 -6.93 -7.04 -6.77
C HIS A 76 -7.53 -5.75 -6.20
N ALA A 77 -6.71 -4.87 -5.63
CA ALA A 77 -7.16 -3.58 -5.10
C ALA A 77 -7.75 -2.68 -6.19
N SER A 78 -7.17 -2.69 -7.40
CA SER A 78 -7.69 -1.97 -8.57
C SER A 78 -9.07 -2.49 -8.97
N ALA A 79 -9.31 -3.80 -8.99
CA ALA A 79 -10.63 -4.35 -9.28
C ALA A 79 -11.70 -3.87 -8.28
N GLY A 80 -11.35 -3.81 -6.98
CA GLY A 80 -12.24 -3.25 -5.95
C GLY A 80 -12.53 -1.75 -6.15
N LEU A 81 -11.53 -0.97 -6.59
CA LEU A 81 -11.68 0.46 -6.91
C LEU A 81 -12.53 0.70 -8.16
N VAL A 82 -12.43 -0.15 -9.18
CA VAL A 82 -13.26 -0.03 -10.40
C VAL A 82 -14.76 -0.09 -10.07
N ALA A 83 -15.14 -0.91 -9.08
CA ALA A 83 -16.53 -1.06 -8.64
C ALA A 83 -17.08 0.16 -7.85
N GLN A 84 -16.22 1.10 -7.43
CA GLN A 84 -16.65 2.29 -6.71
C GLN A 84 -17.11 3.39 -7.67
N SER A 85 -18.19 4.10 -7.30
CA SER A 85 -18.77 5.21 -8.08
C SER A 85 -17.99 6.52 -7.98
N SER A 86 -16.99 6.59 -7.09
CA SER A 86 -16.17 7.78 -6.87
C SER A 86 -15.42 8.20 -8.15
N HIS A 87 -15.51 9.49 -8.48
CA HIS A 87 -14.82 10.07 -9.64
C HIS A 87 -13.30 10.02 -9.47
N ARG A 88 -12.81 10.29 -8.25
CA ARG A 88 -11.40 10.19 -7.89
C ARG A 88 -11.16 8.85 -7.20
N ARG A 89 -10.27 8.03 -7.77
CA ARG A 89 -9.91 6.70 -7.26
C ARG A 89 -8.40 6.65 -7.04
N LEU A 90 -7.99 6.49 -5.79
CA LEU A 90 -6.60 6.47 -5.37
C LEU A 90 -6.24 5.10 -4.78
N LEU A 91 -5.16 4.50 -5.29
CA LEU A 91 -4.55 3.29 -4.76
C LEU A 91 -3.20 3.66 -4.12
N ILE A 92 -3.08 3.45 -2.82
CA ILE A 92 -1.84 3.66 -2.07
C ILE A 92 -1.25 2.29 -1.70
N VAL A 93 0.03 2.09 -2.03
CA VAL A 93 0.80 0.92 -1.59
C VAL A 93 1.77 1.35 -0.50
N ILE A 94 1.71 0.71 0.67
CA ILE A 94 2.68 0.90 1.76
C ILE A 94 3.49 -0.39 1.90
N THR A 95 4.82 -0.29 1.89
CA THR A 95 5.73 -1.44 2.02
C THR A 95 7.05 -1.05 2.67
N ASP A 96 7.64 -1.94 3.46
CA ASP A 96 8.95 -1.73 4.09
C ASP A 96 10.14 -1.80 3.10
N GLY A 97 9.87 -2.06 1.81
CA GLY A 97 10.88 -1.99 0.74
C GLY A 97 12.00 -3.03 0.83
N LYS A 98 11.89 -4.01 1.73
CA LYS A 98 13.05 -4.83 2.10
C LYS A 98 13.54 -5.72 0.96
N PRO A 99 14.88 -5.84 0.79
CA PRO A 99 15.53 -6.64 -0.23
C PRO A 99 15.05 -8.09 -0.29
N ASN A 100 14.89 -8.77 0.85
CA ASN A 100 14.62 -10.21 0.88
C ASN A 100 13.26 -10.63 0.29
N ASP A 101 12.33 -9.70 0.06
CA ASP A 101 11.07 -9.97 -0.63
C ASP A 101 11.18 -9.92 -2.17
N LEU A 102 12.29 -9.39 -2.70
CA LEU A 102 12.59 -9.27 -4.13
C LEU A 102 13.92 -9.95 -4.54
N ASP A 103 14.86 -10.11 -3.61
CA ASP A 103 16.28 -10.29 -3.96
C ASP A 103 16.68 -11.72 -4.30
N HIS A 104 15.98 -12.75 -3.83
CA HIS A 104 16.54 -14.10 -3.96
C HIS A 104 15.90 -15.04 -4.98
N TYR A 105 14.82 -14.67 -5.69
CA TYR A 105 14.34 -15.54 -6.79
C TYR A 105 13.52 -14.89 -7.93
N GLU A 106 13.09 -13.62 -7.86
CA GLU A 106 12.24 -13.00 -8.92
C GLU A 106 12.90 -11.87 -9.76
N GLY A 107 14.00 -11.26 -9.32
CA GLY A 107 14.81 -10.34 -10.14
C GLY A 107 14.02 -9.25 -10.89
N ARG A 108 14.44 -8.93 -12.13
CA ARG A 108 13.80 -7.92 -13.02
C ARG A 108 12.33 -8.24 -13.33
N HIS A 109 11.90 -9.50 -13.26
CA HIS A 109 10.55 -9.92 -13.66
C HIS A 109 9.49 -9.47 -12.66
N GLY A 110 9.71 -9.64 -11.35
CA GLY A 110 8.75 -9.18 -10.32
C GLY A 110 8.57 -7.66 -10.30
N ILE A 111 9.68 -6.92 -10.54
CA ILE A 111 9.65 -5.45 -10.72
C ILE A 111 8.83 -5.07 -11.95
N GLU A 112 9.05 -5.74 -13.08
CA GLU A 112 8.37 -5.42 -14.33
C GLU A 112 6.89 -5.84 -14.33
N ASP A 113 6.53 -6.92 -13.65
CA ASP A 113 5.14 -7.31 -13.39
C ASP A 113 4.42 -6.28 -12.51
N SER A 114 5.05 -5.87 -11.41
CA SER A 114 4.51 -4.84 -10.52
C SER A 114 4.33 -3.51 -11.26
N ARG A 115 5.33 -3.13 -12.08
CA ARG A 115 5.24 -1.95 -12.96
C ARG A 115 4.07 -2.07 -13.94
N ARG A 116 3.87 -3.24 -14.53
CA ARG A 116 2.74 -3.49 -15.44
C ARG A 116 1.40 -3.35 -14.71
N ALA A 117 1.27 -3.88 -13.50
CA ALA A 117 0.08 -3.74 -12.68
C ALA A 117 -0.23 -2.27 -12.32
N VAL A 118 0.79 -1.47 -11.99
CA VAL A 118 0.63 -0.02 -11.80
C VAL A 118 0.11 0.66 -13.07
N LEU A 119 0.65 0.31 -14.24
CA LEU A 119 0.19 0.87 -15.52
C LEU A 119 -1.25 0.48 -15.85
N GLU A 120 -1.65 -0.75 -15.56
CA GLU A 120 -3.02 -1.20 -15.77
C GLU A 120 -4.00 -0.49 -14.84
N ALA A 121 -3.68 -0.36 -13.56
CA ALA A 121 -4.48 0.40 -12.60
C ALA A 121 -4.64 1.86 -13.02
N ARG A 122 -3.57 2.48 -13.54
CA ARG A 122 -3.63 3.84 -14.12
C ARG A 122 -4.52 3.92 -15.35
N ARG A 123 -4.44 2.93 -16.25
CA ARG A 123 -5.33 2.83 -17.43
C ARG A 123 -6.80 2.64 -17.03
N ALA A 124 -7.07 2.02 -15.88
CA ALA A 124 -8.40 1.92 -15.29
C ALA A 124 -8.88 3.24 -14.63
N GLY A 125 -8.09 4.32 -14.72
CA GLY A 125 -8.44 5.65 -14.21
C GLY A 125 -8.04 5.88 -12.75
N HIS A 126 -7.21 5.02 -12.15
CA HIS A 126 -6.75 5.21 -10.78
C HIS A 126 -5.46 6.03 -10.71
N SER A 127 -5.39 6.95 -9.75
CA SER A 127 -4.10 7.43 -9.25
C SER A 127 -3.46 6.30 -8.45
N VAL A 128 -2.17 6.05 -8.66
CA VAL A 128 -1.43 5.00 -7.98
C VAL A 128 -0.16 5.57 -7.39
N PHE A 129 0.02 5.41 -6.08
CA PHE A 129 1.13 5.99 -5.32
C PHE A 129 1.78 4.97 -4.38
N GLY A 130 3.10 4.88 -4.40
CA GLY A 130 3.88 4.02 -3.52
C GLY A 130 4.46 4.78 -2.33
N ILE A 131 4.46 4.18 -1.15
CA ILE A 131 5.12 4.70 0.05
C ILE A 131 6.02 3.59 0.59
N THR A 132 7.30 3.88 0.72
CA THR A 132 8.25 2.91 1.27
C THR A 132 8.99 3.43 2.49
N VAL A 133 9.18 2.54 3.48
CA VAL A 133 9.95 2.82 4.70
C VAL A 133 11.36 2.23 4.58
N ASP A 134 12.18 2.84 3.73
CA ASP A 134 13.56 2.43 3.52
C ASP A 134 14.49 3.65 3.49
N ARG A 135 15.68 3.53 4.10
CA ARG A 135 16.75 4.52 3.99
C ARG A 135 17.36 4.51 2.59
N GLU A 136 17.37 3.35 1.95
CA GLU A 136 17.82 3.14 0.59
C GLU A 136 16.59 3.02 -0.31
N ALA A 137 16.05 4.15 -0.76
CA ALA A 137 15.04 4.12 -1.81
C ALA A 137 15.67 3.60 -3.11
N LYS A 138 15.62 2.29 -3.29
CA LYS A 138 16.26 1.61 -4.40
C LYS A 138 15.62 2.04 -5.73
N ALA A 139 16.42 2.12 -6.78
CA ALA A 139 16.00 2.50 -8.14
C ALA A 139 14.80 1.68 -8.68
N TRP A 140 14.53 0.50 -8.13
CA TRP A 140 13.39 -0.33 -8.51
C TRP A 140 12.03 0.24 -8.07
N PHE A 141 11.92 0.97 -6.96
CA PHE A 141 10.64 1.56 -6.53
C PHE A 141 10.21 2.65 -7.53
N ALA A 142 11.17 3.48 -7.95
CA ALA A 142 10.99 4.43 -9.04
C ALA A 142 10.68 3.73 -10.38
N ARG A 143 11.22 2.53 -10.62
CA ARG A 143 10.91 1.73 -11.82
C ARG A 143 9.46 1.25 -11.83
N ILE A 144 8.88 0.90 -10.68
CA ILE A 144 7.49 0.42 -10.54
C ILE A 144 6.50 1.58 -10.65
N PHE A 145 6.67 2.61 -9.82
CA PHE A 145 5.69 3.68 -9.69
C PHE A 145 5.95 4.87 -10.63
N GLY A 146 7.14 4.99 -11.20
CA GLY A 146 7.54 6.13 -12.02
C GLY A 146 7.98 7.33 -11.17
N GLN A 147 8.60 8.31 -11.83
CA GLN A 147 9.03 9.56 -11.18
C GLN A 147 7.82 10.31 -10.63
N GLY A 148 7.92 10.79 -9.39
CA GLY A 148 6.82 11.48 -8.69
C GLY A 148 5.66 10.58 -8.25
N GLY A 149 5.68 9.27 -8.57
CA GLY A 149 4.64 8.30 -8.20
C GLY A 149 4.86 7.65 -6.84
N PHE A 150 5.81 8.14 -6.04
CA PHE A 150 6.13 7.55 -4.74
C PHE A 150 6.75 8.53 -3.74
N ALA A 151 6.72 8.14 -2.46
CA ALA A 151 7.43 8.79 -1.37
C ALA A 151 8.26 7.78 -0.57
N VAL A 152 9.31 8.29 0.07
CA VAL A 152 10.25 7.50 0.88
C VAL A 152 10.28 8.08 2.28
N VAL A 153 9.97 7.25 3.27
CA VAL A 153 10.03 7.60 4.69
C VAL A 153 11.27 6.92 5.28
N ARG A 154 12.35 7.69 5.45
CA ARG A 154 13.67 7.17 5.86
C ARG A 154 13.73 6.65 7.31
N GLU A 155 12.81 7.10 8.15
CA GLU A 155 12.74 6.76 9.57
C GLU A 155 11.36 6.15 9.86
N PRO A 156 11.27 4.86 10.23
CA PRO A 156 9.99 4.21 10.51
C PRO A 156 9.13 4.98 11.50
N ASP A 157 9.73 5.50 12.58
CA ASP A 157 9.03 6.29 13.62
C ASP A 157 8.35 7.56 13.07
N ARG A 158 8.76 8.05 11.90
CA ARG A 158 8.13 9.20 11.24
C ARG A 158 6.96 8.83 10.36
N LEU A 159 6.71 7.54 10.10
CA LEU A 159 5.65 7.11 9.19
C LEU A 159 4.27 7.60 9.64
N ALA A 160 3.95 7.50 10.93
CA ALA A 160 2.68 7.97 11.48
C ALA A 160 2.43 9.48 11.23
N GLN A 161 3.49 10.28 11.24
CA GLN A 161 3.41 11.73 10.97
C GLN A 161 3.47 12.04 9.47
N ALA A 162 4.16 11.20 8.69
CA ALA A 162 4.35 11.40 7.26
C ALA A 162 3.12 11.00 6.44
N LEU A 163 2.44 9.90 6.79
CA LEU A 163 1.32 9.37 6.01
C LEU A 163 0.19 10.40 5.81
N PRO A 164 -0.33 11.11 6.84
CA PRO A 164 -1.37 12.11 6.64
C PRO A 164 -0.91 13.25 5.71
N ARG A 165 0.35 13.67 5.83
CA ARG A 165 0.93 14.74 4.99
C ARG A 165 1.07 14.30 3.53
N ILE A 166 1.56 13.07 3.32
CA ILE A 166 1.69 12.48 1.98
C ILE A 166 0.31 12.33 1.35
N TYR A 167 -0.68 11.83 2.10
CA TYR A 167 -2.06 11.73 1.63
C TYR A 167 -2.62 13.10 1.20
N ALA A 168 -2.49 14.11 2.07
CA ALA A 168 -2.96 15.46 1.78
C ALA A 168 -2.30 16.06 0.53
N GLN A 169 -1.00 15.78 0.30
CA GLN A 169 -0.33 16.20 -0.94
C GLN A 169 -0.93 15.50 -2.16
N ILE A 170 -1.09 14.16 -2.12
CA ILE A 170 -1.63 13.39 -3.25
C ILE A 170 -3.05 13.85 -3.61
N VAL A 171 -3.89 14.11 -2.61
CA VAL A 171 -5.27 14.56 -2.82
C VAL A 171 -5.33 16.05 -3.17
N GLY A 172 -4.46 16.88 -2.62
CA GLY A 172 -4.44 18.33 -2.89
C GLY A 172 -3.95 18.73 -4.28
N TYR A 173 -3.22 17.85 -4.99
CA TYR A 173 -2.73 18.09 -6.36
C TYR A 173 -3.66 17.61 -7.47
N GLY A 174 -4.90 17.20 -7.16
CA GLY A 174 -5.85 16.69 -8.16
C GLY A 174 -7.26 17.21 -7.99
#